data_AF-A0A9Q2W882-F1
#
_entry.id   AF-A0A9Q2W882-F1
#
_cell.length_a   1.000
_cell.length_b   1.000
_cell.length_c   1.000
_cell.angle_alpha   90.00
_cell.angle_beta   90.00
_cell.angle_gamma   90.00
#
_symmetry.space_group_name_H-M   'P 1'
#
loop_
_entity.id
_entity.type
_entity.pdbx_description
1 polymer ?
#
loop_
_entity_poly.entity_id
_entity_poly.type
_entity_poly.pdbx_seq_one_letter_code
_entity_poly.pdbx_strand_id
1 'polypeptide(L)' 'MKNLLMALFSSPESLLQVMSHQEIIEAVEDGDRIIIDQDGNASVNYKSNEVRQDFLRHVNALKRA' A
#
# COMPACT_ATOMS: atom_id res chain seq x y z
N MET A 1 4.72 -33.11 -4.14
CA MET A 1 4.03 -31.82 -4.35
C MET A 1 2.89 -31.52 -3.33
N LYS A 2 2.63 -32.34 -2.30
CA LYS A 2 1.67 -32.00 -1.22
C LYS A 2 2.30 -31.19 -0.07
N ASN A 3 3.62 -31.14 0.01
CA ASN A 3 4.34 -30.57 1.16
C ASN A 3 4.65 -29.07 1.01
N LEU A 4 4.57 -28.52 -0.20
CA LEU A 4 4.85 -27.10 -0.46
C LEU A 4 3.71 -26.22 0.05
N LEU A 5 2.46 -26.66 -0.13
CA LEU A 5 1.27 -25.93 0.35
C LEU A 5 1.19 -25.90 1.89
N MET A 6 1.62 -26.97 2.57
CA MET A 6 1.68 -27.02 4.04
C MET A 6 2.78 -26.12 4.62
N ALA A 7 3.88 -25.91 3.88
CA ALA A 7 4.99 -25.08 4.32
C ALA A 7 4.65 -23.58 4.33
N LEU A 8 3.78 -23.13 3.43
CA LEU A 8 3.33 -21.73 3.35
C LEU A 8 2.51 -21.29 4.58
N PHE A 9 1.85 -22.24 5.28
CA PHE A 9 1.08 -22.00 6.49
C PHE A 9 1.82 -22.38 7.78
N SER A 10 3.12 -22.71 7.68
CA SER A 10 3.89 -23.23 8.82
C SER A 10 4.34 -22.15 9.80
N SER A 11 4.41 -20.88 9.38
CA SER A 11 4.56 -19.75 10.30
C SER A 11 4.13 -18.42 9.66
N PRO A 12 3.71 -17.42 10.47
CA PRO A 12 3.41 -16.08 10.01
C PRO A 12 4.54 -15.44 9.20
N GLU A 13 5.80 -15.73 9.52
CA GLU A 13 6.98 -15.21 8.82
C GLU A 13 7.08 -15.73 7.37
N SER A 14 6.55 -16.93 7.08
CA SER A 14 6.47 -17.46 5.71
C SER A 14 5.28 -16.88 4.91
N LEU A 15 4.25 -16.37 5.61
CA LEU A 15 3.13 -15.61 5.04
C LEU A 15 3.53 -14.14 4.77
N LEU A 16 4.39 -13.57 5.62
CA LEU A 16 4.88 -12.19 5.53
C LEU A 16 5.87 -11.94 4.37
N GLN A 17 6.21 -12.97 3.57
CA GLN A 17 7.12 -12.88 2.42
C GLN A 17 6.42 -12.70 1.05
N VAL A 18 5.11 -12.46 1.01
CA VAL A 18 4.38 -12.27 -0.27
C VAL A 18 3.94 -10.82 -0.48
N MET A 19 4.83 -9.87 -0.19
CA MET A 19 4.90 -8.61 -0.93
C MET A 19 6.33 -8.47 -1.43
N SER A 20 6.52 -8.46 -2.75
CA SER A 20 7.78 -7.95 -3.27
C SER A 20 7.77 -6.45 -2.97
N HIS A 21 8.78 -5.93 -2.26
CA HIS A 21 8.92 -4.48 -1.99
C HIS A 21 8.86 -3.63 -3.28
N GLN A 22 9.06 -4.26 -4.42
CA GLN A 22 9.13 -3.68 -5.75
C GLN A 22 7.81 -3.04 -6.22
N GLU A 23 6.65 -3.67 -6.00
CA GLU A 23 5.36 -3.11 -6.47
C GLU A 23 4.94 -1.86 -5.67
N ILE A 24 5.27 -1.81 -4.38
CA ILE A 24 5.09 -0.59 -3.57
C ILE A 24 6.02 0.52 -4.05
N ILE A 25 7.26 0.18 -4.43
CA ILE A 25 8.23 1.15 -4.94
C ILE A 25 7.73 1.73 -6.27
N GLU A 26 7.25 0.89 -7.19
CA GLU A 26 6.73 1.31 -8.49
C GLU A 26 5.50 2.20 -8.35
N ALA A 27 4.50 1.82 -7.56
CA ALA A 27 3.32 2.66 -7.33
C ALA A 27 3.64 4.00 -6.63
N VAL A 28 4.72 4.03 -5.82
CA VAL A 28 5.23 5.26 -5.21
C VAL A 28 6.00 6.12 -6.22
N GLU A 29 6.79 5.52 -7.10
CA GLU A 29 7.56 6.19 -8.15
C GLU A 29 6.66 6.75 -9.26
N ASP A 30 5.60 6.03 -9.63
CA ASP A 30 4.61 6.44 -10.62
C ASP A 30 3.67 7.56 -10.11
N GLY A 31 3.72 7.84 -8.80
CA GLY A 31 2.98 8.95 -8.19
C GLY A 31 1.49 8.68 -7.96
N ASP A 32 1.07 7.41 -8.08
CA ASP A 32 -0.31 6.98 -7.90
C ASP A 32 -0.88 7.42 -6.57
N ARG A 33 -2.18 7.75 -6.56
CA ARG A 33 -2.85 8.30 -5.37
C ARG A 33 -3.32 7.21 -4.42
N ILE A 34 -3.64 6.03 -4.94
CA ILE A 34 -4.13 4.85 -4.23
C ILE A 34 -3.24 3.68 -4.59
N ILE A 35 -2.78 2.94 -3.58
CA ILE A 35 -2.01 1.72 -3.74
C ILE A 35 -2.96 0.57 -3.42
N ILE A 36 -3.12 -0.35 -4.36
CA ILE A 36 -3.88 -1.59 -4.18
C ILE A 36 -2.87 -2.71 -4.05
N ASP A 37 -2.92 -3.45 -2.94
CA ASP A 37 -2.06 -4.62 -2.75
C ASP A 37 -2.63 -5.86 -3.47
N GLN A 38 -1.85 -6.94 -3.48
CA GLN A 38 -2.20 -8.18 -4.17
C GLN A 38 -3.40 -8.92 -3.54
N ASP A 39 -3.74 -8.61 -2.28
CA ASP A 39 -4.93 -9.12 -1.59
C ASP A 39 -6.17 -8.25 -1.86
N GLY A 40 -6.02 -7.18 -2.66
CA GLY A 40 -7.07 -6.25 -3.03
C GLY A 40 -7.35 -5.18 -1.97
N ASN A 41 -6.52 -5.04 -0.94
CA ASN A 41 -6.67 -3.96 0.03
C ASN A 41 -6.19 -2.65 -0.59
N ALA A 42 -6.97 -1.60 -0.38
CA ALA A 42 -6.64 -0.26 -0.85
C ALA A 42 -6.04 0.58 0.29
N SER A 43 -4.96 1.30 -0.02
CA SER A 43 -4.33 2.27 0.86
C SER A 43 -4.03 3.57 0.14
N VAL A 44 -3.90 4.66 0.88
CA VAL A 44 -3.62 5.99 0.32
C VAL A 44 -2.12 6.20 0.23
N ASN A 45 -1.61 6.61 -0.93
CA ASN A 45 -0.21 6.97 -1.10
C ASN A 45 0.06 8.38 -0.54
N TYR A 46 0.46 8.45 0.74
CA TYR A 46 0.81 9.72 1.37
C TYR A 46 2.10 10.37 0.82
N LYS A 47 2.90 9.63 0.03
CA LYS A 47 4.09 10.17 -0.64
C LYS A 47 3.73 10.90 -1.95
N SER A 48 2.56 10.64 -2.53
CA SER A 48 2.08 11.38 -3.70
C SER A 48 1.87 12.86 -3.36
N ASN A 49 2.51 13.73 -4.15
CA ASN A 49 2.41 15.18 -3.94
C ASN A 49 0.97 15.68 -4.08
N GLU A 50 0.19 15.11 -4.99
CA GLU A 50 -1.22 15.46 -5.19
C GLU A 50 -2.07 15.08 -3.99
N VAL A 51 -1.85 13.90 -3.41
CA VAL A 51 -2.55 13.47 -2.18
C VAL A 51 -2.21 14.41 -1.02
N ARG A 52 -0.93 14.81 -0.88
CA ARG A 52 -0.51 15.78 0.14
C ARG A 52 -1.18 17.14 -0.05
N GLN A 53 -1.28 17.62 -1.28
CA GLN A 53 -1.93 18.90 -1.59
C GLN A 53 -3.43 18.87 -1.28
N ASP A 54 -4.11 17.77 -1.62
CA ASP A 54 -5.53 17.59 -1.32
C ASP A 54 -5.80 17.56 0.18
N PHE A 55 -4.96 16.85 0.94
CA PHE A 55 -5.03 16.85 2.39
C PHE A 55 -4.87 18.26 2.98
N LEU A 56 -3.86 19.02 2.52
CA LEU A 56 -3.65 20.40 2.97
C LEU A 56 -4.83 21.30 2.62
N ARG A 57 -5.42 21.15 1.42
CA ARG A 57 -6.61 21.90 1.00
C ARG A 57 -7.78 21.61 1.91
N HIS A 58 -8.03 20.34 2.21
CA HIS A 58 -9.10 19.89 3.10
C HIS A 58 -8.94 20.48 4.51
N VAL A 59 -7.75 20.33 5.10
CA VAL A 59 -7.46 20.88 6.44
C VAL A 59 -7.63 22.40 6.48
N ASN A 60 -7.15 23.11 5.44
CA ASN A 60 -7.29 24.57 5.38
C ASN A 60 -8.74 25.03 5.19
N ALA A 61 -9.57 24.25 4.48
CA ALA A 61 -11.00 24.53 4.37
C ALA A 61 -11.68 24.39 5.74
N LEU A 62 -11.36 23.33 6.50
CA LEU A 62 -11.89 23.12 7.86
C LEU A 62 -11.45 24.20 8.84
N LYS A 63 -10.22 24.71 8.74
CA LYS A 63 -9.73 25.81 9.59
C LYS A 63 -10.41 27.15 9.33
N ARG A 64 -11.04 27.31 8.17
CA ARG A 64 -11.73 28.55 7.75
C ARG A 64 -13.24 28.50 7.99
N ALA A 65 -13.76 27.34 8.40
CA ALA A 65 -15.16 27.13 8.79
C ALA A 65 -15.32 27.40 10.29
#